data_AF-B7BAI7-F1
#
_entry.id   AF-B7BAI7-F1
#
_cell.length_a   1.000
_cell.length_b   1.000
_cell.length_c   1.000
_cell.angle_alpha   90.00
_cell.angle_beta   90.00
_cell.angle_gamma   90.00
#
_symmetry.space_group_name_H-M   'P 1'
#
loop_
_entity.id
_entity.type
_entity.pdbx_description
1 polymer ?
#
loop_
_entity_poly.entity_id
_entity_poly.type
_entity_poly.pdbx_seq_one_letter_code
_entity_poly.pdbx_strand_id
1 'polypeptide(L)'
;KEGGEFHIIIVDNGRSDILARPDHIRTLNCIRCGECMNTCPVYRRSGGYSYTYFIPGPIGINLGMLKDPVKYSDNVSACSLCLSCSNVCPVKIDLGEQIYRWRQDLDKIGKASTEKKIMSGGMKFLMERPKLFNAALKFAPVANKMPRFMIYNALNAWGKGRELPVFAKQSFNEMWKSNKIK
;
A
#
# COMPACT_ATOMS: atom_id res chain seq x y z
N LYS A 1 -40.93 -26.91 20.55
CA LYS A 1 -42.35 -27.29 20.73
C LYS A 1 -42.47 -28.76 20.39
N GLU A 2 -43.30 -29.54 21.08
CA GLU A 2 -43.66 -30.88 20.58
C GLU A 2 -44.14 -30.75 19.13
N GLY A 3 -43.59 -31.58 18.23
CA GLY A 3 -43.84 -31.52 16.78
C GLY A 3 -43.07 -30.44 16.00
N GLY A 4 -42.08 -29.76 16.60
CA GLY A 4 -41.24 -28.80 15.90
C GLY A 4 -40.00 -29.45 15.27
N GLU A 5 -39.67 -29.06 14.04
CA GLU A 5 -38.42 -29.43 13.39
C GLU A 5 -37.35 -28.35 13.57
N PHE A 6 -36.08 -28.78 13.71
CA PHE A 6 -34.92 -27.89 13.79
C PHE A 6 -34.02 -28.14 12.59
N HIS A 7 -33.93 -27.15 11.72
CA HIS A 7 -33.14 -27.20 10.50
C HIS A 7 -31.90 -26.32 10.67
N ILE A 8 -30.70 -26.90 10.59
CA ILE A 8 -29.45 -26.14 10.48
C ILE A 8 -29.08 -26.04 9.01
N ILE A 9 -29.03 -24.81 8.49
CA ILE A 9 -28.54 -24.54 7.13
C ILE A 9 -27.13 -23.95 7.24
N ILE A 10 -26.13 -24.73 6.85
CA ILE A 10 -24.73 -24.28 6.80
C ILE A 10 -24.45 -23.81 5.37
N VAL A 11 -24.07 -22.55 5.22
CA VAL A 11 -23.73 -21.95 3.91
C VAL A 11 -22.24 -21.63 3.90
N ASP A 12 -21.51 -22.19 2.93
CA ASP A 12 -20.08 -21.94 2.77
C ASP A 12 -19.79 -20.46 2.48
N ASN A 13 -20.49 -19.86 1.51
CA ASN A 13 -20.32 -18.46 1.09
C ASN A 13 -18.86 -18.09 0.75
N GLY A 14 -18.12 -19.00 0.14
CA GLY A 14 -16.71 -18.82 -0.25
C GLY A 14 -15.72 -19.05 0.89
N ARG A 15 -16.14 -19.56 2.05
CA ARG A 15 -15.23 -19.85 3.17
C ARG A 15 -14.26 -20.97 2.83
N SER A 16 -14.68 -21.97 2.07
CA SER A 16 -13.81 -23.05 1.60
C SER A 16 -12.67 -22.53 0.73
N ASP A 17 -12.94 -21.54 -0.14
CA ASP A 17 -11.90 -20.89 -0.95
C ASP A 17 -10.91 -20.07 -0.10
N ILE A 18 -11.40 -19.45 0.97
CA ILE A 18 -10.55 -18.72 1.93
C ILE A 18 -9.69 -19.70 2.74
N LEU A 19 -10.25 -20.84 3.16
CA LEU A 19 -9.52 -21.90 3.86
C LEU A 19 -8.34 -22.42 3.03
N ALA A 20 -8.49 -22.49 1.70
CA ALA A 20 -7.43 -22.89 0.79
C ALA A 20 -6.31 -21.85 0.60
N ARG A 21 -6.43 -20.64 1.18
CA ARG A 21 -5.44 -19.55 1.07
C ARG A 21 -4.64 -19.43 2.38
N PRO A 22 -3.48 -20.11 2.52
CA PRO A 22 -2.72 -20.14 3.77
C PRO A 22 -2.28 -18.74 4.23
N ASP A 23 -2.00 -17.84 3.28
CA ASP A 23 -1.59 -16.46 3.56
C ASP A 23 -2.72 -15.58 4.12
N HIS A 24 -3.98 -16.00 3.98
CA HIS A 24 -5.16 -15.20 4.34
C HIS A 24 -6.19 -15.89 5.24
N ILE A 25 -5.99 -17.19 5.52
CA ILE A 25 -6.93 -18.03 6.28
C ILE A 25 -7.32 -17.45 7.64
N ARG A 26 -6.38 -16.76 8.32
CA ARG A 26 -6.63 -16.15 9.63
C ARG A 26 -7.75 -15.12 9.61
N THR A 27 -8.11 -14.55 8.45
CA THR A 27 -9.27 -13.66 8.33
C THR A 27 -10.58 -14.33 8.77
N LEU A 28 -10.69 -15.66 8.64
CA LEU A 28 -11.86 -16.44 9.09
C LEU A 28 -12.06 -16.44 10.61
N ASN A 29 -11.03 -16.11 11.40
CA ASN A 29 -11.13 -16.03 12.86
C ASN A 29 -11.89 -14.77 13.32
N CYS A 30 -12.29 -13.88 12.41
CA CYS A 30 -12.88 -12.60 12.76
C CYS A 30 -14.18 -12.76 13.55
N ILE A 31 -14.16 -12.30 14.81
CA ILE A 31 -15.33 -12.25 15.71
C ILE A 31 -16.12 -10.92 15.60
N ARG A 32 -15.80 -10.09 14.59
CA ARG A 32 -16.45 -8.79 14.33
C ARG A 32 -16.43 -7.81 15.53
N CYS A 33 -15.37 -7.81 16.33
CA CYS A 33 -15.25 -6.93 17.50
C CYS A 33 -14.99 -5.44 17.17
N GLY A 34 -14.58 -5.11 15.94
CA GLY A 34 -14.38 -3.71 15.51
C GLY A 34 -13.06 -3.05 15.92
N GLU A 35 -12.26 -3.68 16.78
CA GLU A 35 -11.00 -3.11 17.31
C GLU A 35 -10.02 -2.66 16.21
N CYS A 36 -9.90 -3.47 15.14
CA CYS A 36 -9.06 -3.15 14.00
C CYS A 36 -9.45 -1.84 13.29
N MET A 37 -10.74 -1.49 13.28
CA MET A 37 -11.24 -0.25 12.71
C MET A 37 -10.96 0.92 13.66
N ASN A 38 -11.23 0.74 14.96
CA ASN A 38 -11.06 1.76 15.98
C ASN A 38 -9.60 2.21 16.15
N THR A 39 -8.64 1.31 15.96
CA THR A 39 -7.22 1.69 16.00
C THR A 39 -6.70 2.25 14.67
N CYS A 40 -7.39 2.01 13.55
CA CYS A 40 -6.88 2.35 12.23
C CYS A 40 -6.89 3.87 12.00
N PRO A 41 -5.71 4.52 11.81
CA PRO A 41 -5.67 5.98 11.66
C PRO A 41 -6.35 6.46 10.38
N VAL A 42 -6.36 5.63 9.33
CA VAL A 42 -7.00 5.96 8.05
C VAL A 42 -8.52 5.94 8.22
N TYR A 43 -9.07 4.81 8.67
CA TYR A 43 -10.51 4.68 8.91
C TYR A 43 -11.05 5.76 9.85
N ARG A 44 -10.34 6.08 10.94
CA ARG A 44 -10.74 7.15 11.87
C ARG A 44 -10.81 8.54 11.24
N ARG A 45 -10.07 8.79 10.16
CA ARG A 45 -10.02 10.10 9.49
C ARG A 45 -10.91 10.16 8.25
N SER A 46 -10.94 9.10 7.45
CA SER A 46 -11.72 9.03 6.23
C SER A 46 -13.14 8.51 6.44
N GLY A 47 -13.41 7.85 7.56
CA GLY A 47 -14.60 7.04 7.74
C GLY A 47 -14.65 5.86 6.76
N GLY A 48 -15.86 5.34 6.54
CA GLY A 48 -16.10 4.22 5.62
C GLY A 48 -16.14 4.60 4.13
N TYR A 49 -16.34 5.88 3.79
CA TYR A 49 -16.58 6.32 2.40
C TYR A 49 -15.39 6.15 1.45
N SER A 50 -14.17 6.08 1.99
CA SER A 50 -12.97 5.87 1.18
C SER A 50 -12.71 4.41 0.83
N TYR A 51 -13.57 3.48 1.24
CA TYR A 51 -13.47 2.06 0.95
C TYR A 51 -14.54 1.65 -0.09
N THR A 52 -14.15 0.84 -1.06
CA THR A 52 -15.06 0.33 -2.11
C THR A 52 -15.77 -0.97 -1.73
N TYR A 53 -15.32 -1.64 -0.67
CA TYR A 53 -16.05 -2.76 -0.07
C TYR A 53 -16.97 -2.25 1.04
N PHE A 54 -18.15 -2.87 1.17
CA PHE A 54 -19.18 -2.39 2.11
C PHE A 54 -18.75 -2.48 3.58
N ILE A 55 -17.82 -3.39 3.91
CA ILE A 55 -17.13 -3.42 5.19
C ILE A 55 -15.88 -2.56 5.04
N PRO A 56 -15.71 -1.47 5.81
CA PRO A 56 -14.54 -0.61 5.71
C PRO A 56 -13.37 -1.10 6.58
N GLY A 57 -12.28 -0.34 6.58
CA GLY A 57 -11.15 -0.58 7.48
C GLY A 57 -10.33 -1.84 7.17
N PRO A 58 -9.38 -2.22 8.04
CA PRO A 58 -8.43 -3.30 7.75
C PRO A 58 -9.07 -4.66 7.50
N ILE A 59 -10.12 -5.01 8.24
CA ILE A 59 -10.87 -6.26 8.00
C ILE A 59 -11.63 -6.21 6.67
N GLY A 60 -12.19 -5.05 6.34
CA GLY A 60 -12.89 -4.79 5.09
C GLY A 60 -12.02 -4.95 3.86
N ILE A 61 -10.79 -4.43 3.91
CA ILE A 61 -9.79 -4.63 2.85
C ILE A 61 -9.57 -6.12 2.60
N ASN A 62 -9.30 -6.90 3.66
CA ASN A 62 -9.04 -8.34 3.53
C ASN A 62 -10.28 -9.10 3.00
N LEU A 63 -11.46 -8.84 3.54
CA LEU A 63 -12.71 -9.49 3.09
C LEU A 63 -13.06 -9.12 1.64
N GLY A 64 -12.85 -7.87 1.24
CA GLY A 64 -13.01 -7.43 -0.14
C GLY A 64 -12.07 -8.17 -1.08
N MET A 65 -10.77 -8.20 -0.76
CA MET A 65 -9.78 -8.93 -1.57
C MET A 65 -10.06 -10.44 -1.65
N LEU A 66 -10.55 -11.06 -0.57
CA LEU A 66 -10.95 -12.46 -0.58
C LEU A 66 -12.21 -12.71 -1.40
N LYS A 67 -13.14 -11.75 -1.45
CA LYS A 67 -14.37 -11.85 -2.24
C LYS A 67 -14.11 -11.69 -3.73
N ASP A 68 -13.34 -10.67 -4.10
CA ASP A 68 -12.98 -10.37 -5.49
C ASP A 68 -11.74 -9.44 -5.52
N PRO A 69 -10.53 -10.01 -5.70
CA PRO A 69 -9.30 -9.23 -5.64
C PRO A 69 -9.14 -8.27 -6.82
N VAL A 70 -9.82 -8.52 -7.95
CA VAL A 70 -9.76 -7.66 -9.14
C VAL A 70 -10.65 -6.43 -8.95
N LYS A 71 -11.83 -6.62 -8.36
CA LYS A 71 -12.79 -5.54 -8.10
C LYS A 71 -12.36 -4.63 -6.95
N TYR A 72 -11.84 -5.19 -5.85
CA TYR A 72 -11.54 -4.44 -4.62
C TYR A 72 -10.05 -4.14 -4.41
N SER A 73 -9.22 -4.30 -5.46
CA SER A 73 -7.77 -4.08 -5.41
C SER A 73 -7.35 -2.68 -4.97
N ASP A 74 -8.19 -1.67 -5.16
CA ASP A 74 -7.89 -0.28 -4.84
C ASP A 74 -7.84 -0.03 -3.32
N ASN A 75 -8.65 -0.76 -2.55
CA ASN A 75 -8.71 -0.65 -1.08
C ASN A 75 -7.39 -0.93 -0.38
N VAL A 76 -6.52 -1.78 -0.96
CA VAL A 76 -5.22 -2.07 -0.34
C VAL A 76 -4.35 -0.81 -0.27
N SER A 77 -4.56 0.17 -1.16
CA SER A 77 -3.82 1.44 -1.17
C SER A 77 -4.24 2.39 -0.04
N ALA A 78 -5.44 2.20 0.54
CA ALA A 78 -5.88 2.98 1.69
C ALA A 78 -5.07 2.67 2.96
N CYS A 79 -4.48 1.49 3.09
CA CYS A 79 -3.74 1.11 4.29
C CYS A 79 -2.38 1.82 4.41
N SER A 80 -2.05 2.39 5.57
CA SER A 80 -0.72 2.97 5.82
C SER A 80 0.34 1.92 6.19
N LEU A 81 -0.04 0.65 6.34
CA LEU A 81 0.79 -0.45 6.85
C LEU A 81 1.45 -0.18 8.21
N CYS A 82 0.79 0.60 9.09
CA CYS A 82 1.27 0.83 10.45
C CYS A 82 1.13 -0.39 11.40
N LEU A 83 0.53 -1.48 10.94
CA LEU A 83 0.31 -2.76 11.66
C LEU A 83 -0.44 -2.67 13.02
N SER A 84 -0.94 -1.49 13.40
CA SER A 84 -1.67 -1.31 14.65
C SER A 84 -2.86 -2.28 14.81
N CYS A 85 -3.60 -2.51 13.73
CA CYS A 85 -4.74 -3.45 13.71
C CYS A 85 -4.37 -4.90 14.01
N SER A 86 -3.18 -5.36 13.62
CA SER A 86 -2.68 -6.70 13.91
C SER A 86 -2.31 -6.84 15.38
N ASN A 87 -1.74 -5.79 15.97
CA ASN A 87 -1.34 -5.78 17.37
C ASN A 87 -2.53 -5.87 18.34
N VAL A 88 -3.61 -5.13 18.05
CA VAL A 88 -4.79 -5.05 18.93
C VAL A 88 -5.80 -6.18 18.72
N CYS A 89 -5.65 -6.99 17.67
CA CYS A 89 -6.62 -8.03 17.36
C CYS A 89 -6.68 -9.10 18.48
N PRO A 90 -7.83 -9.31 19.14
CA PRO A 90 -7.93 -10.27 20.24
C PRO A 90 -7.80 -11.72 19.77
N VAL A 91 -8.15 -11.98 18.51
CA VAL A 91 -8.09 -13.31 17.85
C VAL A 91 -6.88 -13.45 16.91
N LYS A 92 -5.89 -12.56 17.06
CA LYS A 92 -4.56 -12.65 16.42
C LYS A 92 -4.58 -12.79 14.88
N ILE A 93 -5.51 -12.08 14.24
CA ILE A 93 -5.50 -11.91 12.78
C ILE A 93 -4.39 -10.92 12.44
N ASP A 94 -3.47 -11.34 11.57
CA ASP A 94 -2.38 -10.54 11.02
C ASP A 94 -2.88 -9.64 9.86
N LEU A 95 -3.87 -8.80 10.16
CA LEU A 95 -4.62 -7.99 9.19
C LEU A 95 -3.71 -7.13 8.30
N GLY A 96 -2.74 -6.44 8.91
CA GLY A 96 -1.81 -5.56 8.21
C GLY A 96 -0.84 -6.33 7.31
N GLU A 97 -0.37 -7.47 7.78
CA GLU A 97 0.52 -8.38 7.06
C GLU A 97 -0.21 -9.02 5.87
N GLN A 98 -1.46 -9.45 6.04
CA GLN A 98 -2.29 -9.94 4.94
C GLN A 98 -2.53 -8.86 3.88
N ILE A 99 -2.81 -7.61 4.27
CA ILE A 99 -2.91 -6.49 3.32
C ILE A 99 -1.58 -6.26 2.58
N TYR A 100 -0.45 -6.42 3.28
CA TYR A 100 0.86 -6.35 2.64
C TYR A 100 1.06 -7.46 1.60
N ARG A 101 0.68 -8.71 1.88
CA ARG A 101 0.70 -9.81 0.91
C ARG A 101 -0.16 -9.51 -0.31
N TRP A 102 -1.38 -9.01 -0.10
CA TRP A 102 -2.24 -8.55 -1.21
C TRP A 102 -1.57 -7.49 -2.09
N ARG A 103 -0.83 -6.54 -1.49
CA ARG A 103 -0.07 -5.53 -2.25
C ARG A 103 1.02 -6.16 -3.13
N GLN A 104 1.67 -7.23 -2.67
CA GLN A 104 2.67 -7.95 -3.46
C GLN A 104 2.04 -8.70 -4.64
N ASP A 105 0.82 -9.20 -4.46
CA ASP A 105 0.12 -9.99 -5.47
C ASP A 105 -0.64 -9.15 -6.52
N LEU A 106 -0.69 -7.82 -6.37
CA LEU A 106 -1.35 -6.92 -7.34
C LEU A 106 -0.83 -7.11 -8.77
N ASP A 107 0.47 -7.37 -8.94
CA ASP A 107 1.08 -7.59 -10.26
C ASP A 107 0.55 -8.89 -10.90
N LYS A 108 0.43 -9.96 -10.11
CA LYS A 108 -0.05 -11.28 -10.58
C LYS A 108 -1.50 -11.22 -11.07
N ILE A 109 -2.31 -10.34 -10.49
CA ILE A 109 -3.72 -10.15 -10.87
C ILE A 109 -3.93 -8.99 -11.87
N GLY A 110 -2.86 -8.43 -12.44
CA GLY A 110 -2.94 -7.37 -13.46
C GLY A 110 -3.43 -6.02 -12.93
N LYS A 111 -3.30 -5.76 -11.62
CA LYS A 111 -3.72 -4.52 -10.95
C LYS A 111 -2.57 -3.64 -10.49
N ALA A 112 -1.33 -4.05 -10.69
CA ALA A 112 -0.18 -3.18 -10.51
C ALA A 112 -0.10 -2.13 -11.62
N SER A 113 0.28 -0.89 -11.28
CA SER A 113 0.52 0.16 -12.28
C SER A 113 1.86 -0.08 -12.98
N THR A 114 1.80 -0.21 -14.31
CA THR A 114 2.98 -0.38 -15.17
C THR A 114 3.92 0.81 -15.07
N GLU A 115 3.38 2.03 -14.98
CA GLU A 115 4.16 3.25 -14.83
C GLU A 115 4.99 3.23 -13.54
N LYS A 116 4.36 2.84 -12.41
CA LYS A 116 5.07 2.70 -11.13
C LYS A 116 6.13 1.61 -11.20
N LYS A 117 5.87 0.49 -11.89
CA LYS A 117 6.82 -0.60 -12.07
C LYS A 117 8.06 -0.16 -12.86
N ILE A 118 7.87 0.54 -13.97
CA ILE A 118 8.96 1.09 -14.79
C ILE A 118 9.76 2.12 -13.98
N MET A 119 9.08 3.06 -13.31
CA MET A 119 9.73 4.09 -12.50
C MET A 119 10.54 3.48 -11.34
N SER A 120 9.97 2.51 -10.62
CA SER A 120 10.67 1.79 -9.56
C SER A 120 11.87 0.99 -10.09
N GLY A 121 11.75 0.38 -11.28
CA GLY A 121 12.85 -0.32 -11.94
C GLY A 121 13.99 0.63 -12.33
N GLY A 122 13.66 1.81 -12.87
CA GLY A 122 14.63 2.86 -13.17
C GLY A 122 15.32 3.40 -11.92
N MET A 123 14.57 3.62 -10.84
CA MET A 123 15.12 4.05 -9.56
C MET A 123 16.07 2.99 -8.98
N LYS A 124 15.69 1.72 -9.02
CA LYS A 124 16.55 0.59 -8.62
C LYS A 124 17.85 0.59 -9.42
N PHE A 125 17.75 0.67 -10.75
CA PHE A 125 18.92 0.71 -11.63
C PHE A 125 19.89 1.85 -11.29
N LEU A 126 19.36 3.04 -11.03
CA LEU A 126 20.12 4.22 -10.66
C LEU A 126 20.79 4.07 -9.28
N MET A 127 20.01 3.68 -8.27
CA MET A 127 20.44 3.63 -6.86
C MET A 127 21.41 2.48 -6.58
N GLU A 128 21.30 1.35 -7.27
CA GLU A 128 22.25 0.22 -7.14
C GLU A 128 23.63 0.51 -7.73
N ARG A 129 23.80 1.63 -8.44
CA ARG A 129 25.05 2.01 -9.12
C ARG A 129 25.59 3.32 -8.54
N PRO A 130 26.47 3.26 -7.52
CA PRO A 130 26.97 4.45 -6.83
C PRO A 130 27.57 5.52 -7.77
N LYS A 131 28.28 5.12 -8.82
CA LYS A 131 28.86 6.08 -9.80
C LYS A 131 27.76 6.86 -10.54
N LEU A 132 26.71 6.17 -11.00
CA LEU A 132 25.58 6.81 -11.70
C LEU A 132 24.77 7.69 -10.75
N PHE A 133 24.45 7.18 -9.55
CA PHE A 133 23.72 7.93 -8.54
C PHE A 133 24.44 9.23 -8.16
N ASN A 134 25.76 9.18 -7.91
CA ASN A 134 26.54 10.37 -7.58
C ASN A 134 26.66 11.36 -8.75
N ALA A 135 26.77 10.86 -9.99
CA ALA A 135 26.73 11.72 -11.17
C ALA A 135 25.37 12.43 -11.28
N ALA A 136 24.27 11.71 -11.12
CA ALA A 136 22.92 12.28 -11.13
C ALA A 136 22.75 13.36 -10.05
N LEU A 137 23.25 13.13 -8.83
CA LEU A 137 23.22 14.14 -7.76
C LEU A 137 24.05 15.39 -8.09
N LYS A 138 25.24 15.23 -8.67
CA LYS A 138 26.11 16.35 -9.08
C LYS A 138 25.43 17.25 -10.12
N PHE A 139 24.64 16.67 -11.02
CA PHE A 139 23.93 17.40 -12.07
C PHE A 139 22.50 17.80 -11.69
N ALA A 140 21.96 17.33 -10.57
CA ALA A 140 20.62 17.69 -10.09
C ALA A 140 20.34 19.21 -10.05
N PRO A 141 21.30 20.10 -9.68
CA PRO A 141 21.07 21.55 -9.65
C PRO A 141 20.74 22.18 -11.00
N VAL A 142 21.05 21.50 -12.12
CA VAL A 142 20.65 21.95 -13.46
C VAL A 142 19.13 22.06 -13.56
N ALA A 143 18.38 21.20 -12.85
CA ALA A 143 16.92 21.25 -12.83
C ALA A 143 16.36 22.57 -12.30
N ASN A 144 17.05 23.26 -11.39
CA ASN A 144 16.60 24.55 -10.87
C ASN A 144 16.55 25.65 -11.94
N LYS A 145 17.31 25.51 -13.02
CA LYS A 145 17.40 26.49 -14.12
C LYS A 145 16.58 26.09 -15.34
N MET A 146 15.96 24.90 -15.33
CA MET A 146 15.18 24.45 -16.47
C MET A 146 13.82 25.18 -16.53
N PRO A 147 13.37 25.58 -17.73
CA PRO A 147 12.02 26.08 -17.95
C PRO A 147 10.94 25.17 -17.34
N ARG A 148 9.90 25.79 -16.74
CA ARG A 148 8.82 25.07 -16.05
C ARG A 148 8.15 24.01 -16.93
N PHE A 149 7.95 24.25 -18.22
CA PHE A 149 7.30 23.27 -19.11
C PHE A 149 8.11 21.98 -19.31
N MET A 150 9.44 22.03 -19.18
CA MET A 150 10.29 20.83 -19.25
C MET A 150 10.27 20.04 -17.95
N ILE A 151 10.09 20.72 -16.81
CA ILE A 151 10.04 20.09 -15.48
C ILE A 151 8.64 19.54 -15.19
N TYR A 152 7.62 20.34 -15.45
CA TYR A 152 6.22 20.06 -15.15
C TYR A 152 5.52 19.60 -16.42
N ASN A 153 5.86 18.38 -16.84
CA ASN A 153 5.26 17.71 -17.98
C ASN A 153 4.54 16.42 -17.55
N ALA A 154 3.91 15.72 -18.51
CA ALA A 154 3.14 14.51 -18.23
C ALA A 154 3.94 13.35 -17.59
N LEU A 155 5.26 13.31 -17.81
CA LEU A 155 6.16 12.30 -17.24
C LEU A 155 6.53 12.61 -15.78
N ASN A 156 6.36 13.85 -15.33
CA ASN A 156 6.62 14.23 -13.93
C ASN A 156 5.34 14.12 -13.08
N ALA A 157 5.05 12.89 -12.63
CA ALA A 157 3.94 12.65 -11.71
C ALA A 157 4.09 13.38 -10.36
N TRP A 158 5.31 13.65 -9.90
CA TRP A 158 5.56 14.39 -8.66
C TRP A 158 5.09 15.84 -8.76
N GLY A 159 5.26 16.47 -9.93
CA GLY A 159 4.84 17.83 -10.21
C GLY A 159 3.32 18.06 -10.20
N LYS A 160 2.51 16.99 -10.12
CA LYS A 160 1.05 17.11 -10.01
C LYS A 160 0.66 17.56 -8.60
N GLY A 161 0.39 18.86 -8.46
CA GLY A 161 -0.04 19.46 -7.18
C GLY A 161 1.09 19.66 -6.16
N ARG A 162 2.37 19.53 -6.58
CA ARG A 162 3.55 19.80 -5.75
C ARG A 162 4.63 20.50 -6.57
N GLU A 163 5.37 21.40 -5.94
CA GLU A 163 6.59 21.95 -6.53
C GLU A 163 7.77 21.00 -6.28
N LEU A 164 8.73 20.95 -7.21
CA LEU A 164 10.00 20.27 -6.94
C LEU A 164 10.80 21.05 -5.88
N PRO A 165 11.51 20.36 -4.98
CA PRO A 165 12.44 21.03 -4.08
C PRO A 165 13.58 21.68 -4.86
N VAL A 166 14.12 22.77 -4.33
CA VAL A 166 15.30 23.42 -4.89
C VAL A 166 16.52 22.54 -4.60
N PHE A 167 17.18 22.05 -5.64
CA PHE A 167 18.37 21.21 -5.50
C PHE A 167 19.58 22.05 -5.03
N ALA A 168 20.28 21.59 -4.00
CA ALA A 168 21.47 22.28 -3.47
C ALA A 168 22.66 22.20 -4.44
N LYS A 169 23.50 23.24 -4.52
CA LYS A 169 24.65 23.32 -5.44
C LYS A 169 25.67 22.18 -5.28
N GLN A 170 25.79 21.63 -4.08
CA GLN A 170 26.68 20.52 -3.78
C GLN A 170 25.85 19.40 -3.14
N SER A 171 26.12 18.17 -3.54
CA SER A 171 25.54 16.99 -2.89
C SER A 171 26.21 16.75 -1.54
N PHE A 172 25.51 16.07 -0.62
CA PHE A 172 26.08 15.66 0.68
C PHE A 172 27.41 14.90 0.52
N ASN A 173 27.48 13.98 -0.45
CA ASN A 173 28.69 13.20 -0.71
C ASN A 173 29.88 14.06 -1.18
N GLU A 174 29.63 15.09 -1.99
CA GLU A 174 30.68 16.04 -2.37
C GLU A 174 31.15 16.88 -1.18
N MET A 175 30.21 17.34 -0.35
CA MET A 175 30.54 18.10 0.85
C MET A 175 31.34 17.26 1.85
N TRP A 176 30.98 15.98 2.02
CA TRP A 176 31.70 15.01 2.84
C TRP A 176 33.13 14.77 2.32
N LYS A 177 33.28 14.44 1.04
CA LYS A 177 34.60 14.20 0.42
C LYS A 177 35.51 15.42 0.39
N SER A 178 34.93 16.62 0.37
CA SER A 178 35.67 17.89 0.44
C SER A 178 35.87 18.41 1.86
N ASN A 179 35.53 17.62 2.89
CA ASN A 179 35.71 17.95 4.30
C ASN A 179 34.96 19.23 4.74
N LYS A 180 33.88 19.59 4.03
CA LYS A 180 33.04 20.76 4.34
C LYS A 180 31.97 20.47 5.40
N ILE A 181 31.71 19.19 5.66
CA ILE A 181 30.82 18.71 6.73
C ILE A 181 31.65 17.70 7.54
N LYS A 182 31.59 17.80 8.86
CA LYS A 182 32.20 16.86 9.82
C LYS A 182 31.23 15.78 10.24
#